data_AF-A0A430QGH3-F1
#
_entry.id   AF-A0A430QGH3-F1
#
_cell.length_a   1.000
_cell.length_b   1.000
_cell.length_c   1.000
_cell.angle_alpha   90.00
_cell.angle_beta   90.00
_cell.angle_gamma   90.00
#
_symmetry.space_group_name_H-M   'P 1'
#
loop_
_entity.id
_entity.type
_entity.pdbx_description
1 polymer ?
#
loop_
_entity_poly.entity_id
_entity_poly.type
_entity_poly.pdbx_seq_one_letter_code
_entity_poly.pdbx_strand_id
1 'polypeptide(L)'
;MGEFSDIQLDVISEDSLKSEQSKAKWRSFCNEFERKVEDFNFGTLLRLDASKGYCPENTCIGRIFFYLNVFCTVPRIQFLALEIARNRLGINNTEKLRQIQG
;
A
#
# COMPACT_ATOMS: atom_id res chain seq x y z
N MET A 1 -1.52 -19.33 -8.76
CA MET A 1 -1.16 -18.65 -7.50
C MET A 1 -0.71 -17.24 -7.87
N GLY A 2 -1.28 -16.21 -7.26
CA GLY A 2 -0.99 -14.82 -7.61
C GLY A 2 0.38 -14.39 -7.07
N GLU A 3 1.06 -13.50 -7.79
CA GLU A 3 2.43 -13.03 -7.50
C GLU A 3 2.62 -12.33 -6.13
N PHE A 4 1.49 -11.99 -5.49
CA PHE A 4 1.38 -11.29 -4.21
C PHE A 4 0.58 -12.09 -3.15
N SER A 5 0.47 -13.41 -3.27
CA SER A 5 -0.28 -14.25 -2.31
C SER A 5 0.23 -14.18 -0.87
N ASP A 6 1.49 -13.78 -0.68
CA ASP A 6 2.15 -13.74 0.62
C ASP A 6 1.84 -12.46 1.43
N ILE A 7 1.13 -11.49 0.83
CA ILE A 7 0.83 -10.21 1.49
C ILE A 7 -0.41 -10.34 2.37
N GLN A 8 -0.25 -10.14 3.68
CA GLN A 8 -1.37 -9.92 4.60
C GLN A 8 -1.97 -8.51 4.38
N LEU A 9 -3.27 -8.46 4.09
CA LEU A 9 -3.97 -7.22 3.73
C LEU A 9 -4.63 -6.53 4.93
N ASP A 10 -4.88 -7.25 6.01
CA ASP A 10 -5.37 -6.74 7.29
C ASP A 10 -4.31 -5.91 8.01
N VAL A 11 -3.11 -6.48 8.20
CA VAL A 11 -1.95 -5.83 8.80
C VAL A 11 -0.74 -6.04 7.91
N ILE A 12 -0.34 -4.98 7.20
CA ILE A 12 0.83 -5.01 6.33
C ILE A 12 2.07 -4.75 7.18
N SER A 13 3.05 -5.65 7.11
CA SER A 13 4.35 -5.46 7.75
C SER A 13 5.21 -4.47 6.94
N GLU A 14 5.73 -3.44 7.61
CA GLU A 14 6.59 -2.44 6.96
C GLU A 14 7.90 -3.08 6.43
N ASP A 15 8.47 -4.03 7.16
CA ASP A 15 9.68 -4.75 6.74
C ASP A 15 9.46 -5.55 5.46
N SER A 16 8.28 -6.15 5.30
CA SER A 16 7.93 -6.88 4.08
C SER A 16 7.94 -5.96 2.86
N LEU A 17 7.41 -4.74 2.98
CA LEU A 17 7.40 -3.73 1.92
C LEU A 17 8.80 -3.15 1.64
N LYS A 18 9.68 -3.09 2.65
CA LYS A 18 11.04 -2.57 2.54
C LYS A 18 12.05 -3.57 1.97
N SER A 19 11.71 -4.86 1.94
CA SER A 19 12.58 -5.89 1.36
C SER A 19 12.89 -5.61 -0.12
N GLU A 20 14.13 -5.89 -0.52
CA GLU A 20 14.58 -5.67 -1.91
C GLU A 20 13.77 -6.51 -2.90
N GLN A 21 13.37 -7.73 -2.53
CA GLN A 21 12.50 -8.56 -3.38
C GLN A 21 11.13 -7.91 -3.58
N SER A 22 10.53 -7.35 -2.53
CA SER A 22 9.22 -6.72 -2.63
C SER A 22 9.28 -5.42 -3.43
N LYS A 23 10.34 -4.62 -3.26
CA LYS A 23 10.57 -3.43 -4.10
C LYS A 23 10.65 -3.79 -5.58
N ALA A 24 11.38 -4.86 -5.92
CA ALA A 24 11.49 -5.32 -7.30
C ALA A 24 10.12 -5.75 -7.88
N LYS A 25 9.35 -6.55 -7.12
CA LYS A 25 7.99 -6.98 -7.51
C LYS A 25 7.06 -5.79 -7.72
N TRP A 26 6.98 -4.89 -6.75
CA TRP A 26 6.13 -3.70 -6.82
C TRP A 26 6.54 -2.76 -7.95
N ARG A 27 7.84 -2.63 -8.23
CA ARG A 27 8.34 -1.84 -9.36
C ARG A 27 7.92 -2.42 -10.71
N SER A 28 8.05 -3.74 -10.88
CA SER A 28 7.57 -4.42 -12.08
C SER A 28 6.08 -4.18 -12.28
N PHE A 29 5.28 -4.42 -11.23
CA PHE A 29 3.84 -4.22 -11.24
C PHE A 29 3.46 -2.77 -11.59
N CYS A 30 4.07 -1.77 -10.94
CA CYS A 30 3.74 -0.36 -11.19
C CYS A 30 4.09 0.10 -12.61
N ASN A 31 5.21 -0.38 -13.17
CA ASN A 31 5.64 -0.03 -14.52
C ASN A 31 4.66 -0.55 -15.59
N GLU A 32 3.93 -1.64 -15.34
CA GLU A 32 2.88 -2.11 -16.27
C GLU A 32 1.72 -1.11 -16.45
N PHE A 33 1.57 -0.17 -15.51
CA PHE A 33 0.52 0.84 -15.50
C PHE A 33 1.02 2.24 -15.85
N GLU A 34 2.33 2.42 -16.10
CA GLU A 34 2.92 3.73 -16.46
C GLU A 34 2.18 4.41 -17.62
N ARG A 35 1.75 3.63 -18.62
CA ARG A 35 1.02 4.13 -19.80
C ARG A 35 -0.50 4.01 -19.70
N LYS A 36 -1.01 3.43 -18.61
CA LYS A 36 -2.45 3.15 -18.42
C LYS A 36 -3.08 4.05 -17.37
N VAL A 37 -2.30 4.52 -16.41
CA VAL A 37 -2.77 5.35 -15.29
C VAL A 37 -1.96 6.62 -15.22
N GLU A 38 -2.66 7.74 -15.36
CA GLU A 38 -2.11 9.07 -15.15
C GLU A 38 -1.67 9.24 -13.70
N ASP A 39 -0.49 9.84 -13.51
CA ASP A 39 0.16 10.02 -12.21
C ASP A 39 0.29 8.71 -11.40
N PHE A 40 0.60 7.60 -12.08
CA PHE A 40 0.76 6.30 -11.43
C PHE A 40 1.76 6.32 -10.27
N ASN A 41 2.74 7.24 -10.31
CA ASN A 41 3.81 7.45 -9.32
C ASN A 41 3.47 8.48 -8.22
N PHE A 42 2.24 9.03 -8.20
CA PHE A 42 1.81 10.01 -7.20
C PHE A 42 1.87 9.43 -5.79
N GLY A 43 2.37 10.24 -4.85
CA GLY A 43 2.48 9.89 -3.44
C GLY A 43 1.14 9.74 -2.76
N THR A 44 0.87 8.56 -2.23
CA THR A 44 -0.32 8.27 -1.43
C THR A 44 0.05 7.80 -0.03
N LEU A 45 -0.87 7.99 0.91
CA LEU A 45 -0.73 7.49 2.27
C LEU A 45 -1.41 6.12 2.38
N LEU A 46 -0.73 5.16 2.97
CA LEU A 46 -1.27 3.81 3.16
C LEU A 46 -1.41 3.51 4.66
N ARG A 47 -2.55 2.93 5.06
CA ARG A 47 -2.74 2.35 6.39
C ARG A 47 -2.07 0.98 6.46
N LEU A 48 -1.16 0.79 7.41
CA LEU A 48 -0.51 -0.49 7.65
C LEU A 48 -1.53 -1.50 8.20
N ASP A 49 -2.22 -1.10 9.27
CA ASP A 49 -3.35 -1.81 9.86
C ASP A 49 -4.66 -1.19 9.37
N ALA A 50 -5.46 -1.99 8.66
CA ALA A 50 -6.74 -1.56 8.11
C ALA A 50 -7.81 -1.27 9.19
N SER A 51 -7.63 -1.79 10.40
CA SER A 51 -8.54 -1.58 11.53
C SER A 51 -8.31 -0.27 12.29
N LYS A 52 -7.20 0.41 12.01
CA LYS A 52 -6.77 1.63 12.71
C LYS A 52 -6.81 2.85 11.79
N GLY A 53 -6.91 4.03 12.39
CA GLY A 53 -6.91 5.31 11.68
C GLY A 53 -5.55 5.68 11.13
N TYR A 54 -5.51 6.83 10.45
CA TYR A 54 -4.26 7.46 10.10
C TYR A 54 -3.62 8.07 11.34
N CYS A 55 -2.69 7.36 11.96
CA CYS A 55 -1.83 7.87 13.03
C CYS A 55 -0.35 7.71 12.62
N PRO A 56 0.59 8.43 13.25
CA PRO A 56 2.02 8.36 12.91
C PRO A 56 2.60 6.93 12.95
N GLU A 57 2.03 6.06 13.78
CA GLU A 57 2.47 4.67 13.97
C GLU A 57 1.81 3.70 12.99
N ASN A 58 0.66 4.07 12.39
CA ASN A 58 -0.13 3.23 11.49
C ASN A 58 -0.15 3.72 10.04
N THR A 59 0.32 4.95 9.81
CA THR A 59 0.36 5.56 8.49
C THR A 59 1.74 5.38 7.90
N CYS A 60 1.84 4.58 6.84
CA CYS A 60 2.97 4.67 5.95
C CYS A 60 2.79 5.89 5.04
N ILE A 61 3.20 7.06 5.53
CA ILE A 61 3.69 8.16 4.68
C ILE A 61 5.19 7.96 4.59
N GLY A 62 5.66 7.13 3.66
CA GLY A 62 7.09 6.90 3.40
C GLY A 62 8.07 7.18 4.56
N ARG A 63 8.04 6.46 5.69
CA ARG A 63 9.27 6.31 6.51
C ARG A 63 10.37 5.56 5.75
N ILE A 64 10.09 5.18 4.50
CA ILE A 64 11.02 4.72 3.48
C ILE A 64 11.82 5.89 2.85
N PHE A 65 11.47 7.16 3.12
CA PHE A 65 12.12 8.31 2.45
C PHE A 65 13.55 8.62 2.88
N PHE A 66 14.05 8.15 4.03
CA PHE A 66 15.28 8.74 4.54
C PHE A 66 16.59 8.07 4.08
N TYR A 67 16.57 6.84 3.55
CA TYR A 67 17.83 6.10 3.31
C TYR A 67 18.00 5.47 1.93
N LEU A 68 17.06 5.59 1.00
CA LEU A 68 17.27 5.06 -0.35
C LEU A 68 16.65 5.98 -1.39
N ASN A 69 17.49 6.49 -2.29
CA ASN A 69 17.14 7.30 -3.47
C ASN A 69 16.35 6.49 -4.52
N VAL A 70 15.38 5.69 -4.10
CA VAL A 70 14.53 4.86 -4.95
C VAL A 70 13.09 5.05 -4.49
N PHE A 71 12.38 5.93 -5.21
CA PHE A 71 10.91 6.02 -5.33
C PHE A 71 10.11 5.19 -4.31
N CYS A 72 9.86 5.75 -3.14
CA CYS A 72 8.95 5.18 -2.15
C CYS A 72 7.89 6.19 -1.70
N THR A 73 7.34 6.93 -2.67
CA THR A 73 5.89 7.13 -2.67
C THR A 73 5.26 5.76 -2.85
N VAL A 74 4.23 5.38 -2.08
CA VAL A 74 3.35 4.28 -2.50
C VAL A 74 2.74 4.79 -3.80
N PRO A 75 3.15 4.27 -4.98
CA PRO A 75 2.60 4.75 -6.23
C PRO A 75 1.09 4.58 -6.12
N ARG A 76 0.32 5.52 -6.65
CA ARG A 76 -1.15 5.45 -6.63
C ARG A 76 -1.65 4.05 -7.00
N ILE A 77 -0.96 3.38 -7.91
CA ILE A 77 -1.20 1.98 -8.31
C ILE A 77 -1.04 0.96 -7.17
N GLN A 78 0.02 1.03 -6.38
CA GLN A 78 0.22 0.14 -5.24
C GLN A 78 -0.87 0.34 -4.18
N PHE A 79 -1.22 1.59 -3.89
CA PHE A 79 -2.31 1.91 -2.96
C PHE A 79 -3.65 1.36 -3.49
N LEU A 80 -3.96 1.62 -4.76
CA LEU A 80 -5.19 1.13 -5.39
C LEU A 80 -5.24 -0.39 -5.38
N ALA A 81 -4.16 -1.09 -5.72
CA ALA A 81 -4.11 -2.55 -5.68
C ALA A 81 -4.44 -3.10 -4.29
N LEU A 82 -3.82 -2.55 -3.24
CA LEU A 82 -4.03 -2.99 -1.86
C LEU A 82 -5.44 -2.66 -1.36
N GLU A 83 -5.94 -1.45 -1.58
CA GLU A 83 -7.28 -1.06 -1.14
C GLU A 83 -8.39 -1.76 -1.94
N ILE A 84 -8.20 -2.01 -3.25
CA ILE A 84 -9.13 -2.82 -4.05
C ILE A 84 -9.18 -4.25 -3.48
N ALA A 85 -8.04 -4.84 -3.14
CA ALA A 85 -8.00 -6.16 -2.53
C ALA A 85 -8.70 -6.17 -1.16
N ARG A 86 -8.44 -5.17 -0.30
CA ARG A 86 -9.14 -5.00 0.99
C ARG A 86 -10.65 -4.86 0.84
N ASN A 87 -11.11 -4.11 -0.17
CA ASN A 87 -12.53 -3.95 -0.46
C ASN A 87 -13.15 -5.27 -0.94
N ARG A 88 -12.47 -6.00 -1.84
CA ARG A 88 -12.94 -7.31 -2.33
C ARG A 88 -13.03 -8.36 -1.22
N LEU A 89 -12.17 -8.27 -0.21
CA LEU A 89 -12.17 -9.16 0.95
C LEU A 89 -13.06 -8.68 2.10
N GLY A 90 -13.73 -7.53 1.97
CA GLY A 90 -14.59 -6.97 3.03
C GLY A 90 -13.83 -6.48 4.28
N ILE A 91 -12.50 -6.32 4.19
CA ILE A 91 -11.67 -5.78 5.26
C ILE A 91 -12.04 -4.31 5.50
N ASN A 92 -12.13 -3.54 4.41
CA ASN A 92 -12.64 -2.18 4.38
C ASN A 92 -14.18 -2.20 4.21
N ASN A 93 -14.92 -2.62 5.24
CA ASN A 93 -16.37 -2.44 5.26
C ASN A 93 -16.72 -1.00 5.68
N THR A 94 -17.77 -0.43 5.09
CA THR A 94 -18.20 0.95 5.36
C THR A 94 -18.44 1.23 6.84
N GLU A 95 -18.99 0.26 7.58
CA GLU A 95 -19.21 0.39 9.03
C GLU A 95 -17.90 0.47 9.81
N LYS A 96 -16.91 -0.36 9.47
CA LYS A 96 -15.58 -0.35 10.10
C LYS A 96 -14.86 0.96 9.85
N LEU A 97 -14.94 1.49 8.62
CA LEU A 97 -14.30 2.75 8.27
C LEU A 97 -14.89 3.94 9.04
N ARG A 98 -16.20 3.95 9.28
CA ARG A 98 -16.84 5.02 10.09
C ARG A 98 -16.37 5.03 11.54
N GLN A 99 -16.10 3.86 12.13
CA GLN A 99 -15.60 3.75 13.50
C GLN A 99 -14.16 4.25 13.66
N ILE A 100 -13.40 4.29 12.57
CA ILE A 100 -12.00 4.69 12.55
C ILE A 100 -11.82 6.21 12.40
N GLN A 101 -12.82 6.90 11.85
CA GLN A 101 -12.81 8.36 11.66
C GLN A 101 -13.49 9.14 12.81
N GLY A 102 -13.95 8.43 13.84
CA GLY A 102 -14.61 8.98 15.02
C GLY A 102 -13.65 9.52 16.06
#